data_AF-A0A699ZD01-F1
#
_entry.id   AF-A0A699ZD01-F1
#
_cell.length_a   1.000
_cell.length_b   1.000
_cell.length_c   1.000
_cell.angle_alpha   90.00
_cell.angle_beta   90.00
_cell.angle_gamma   90.00
#
_symmetry.space_group_name_H-M   'P 1'
#
loop_
_entity.id
_entity.type
_entity.pdbx_description
1 polymer ?
#
loop_
_entity_poly.entity_id
_entity_poly.type
_entity_poly.pdbx_seq_one_letter_code
_entity_poly.pdbx_strand_id
1 'polypeptide(L)'
;MGMNGMGQQGMDSSGMLPHGMGSNSLQPGMVPSNMSNTGLSNSAMYTHPGGNQKRSHGMLGSGYGSPGMTGMVPSPTLGPPGFAAQPSEPQPKRPRTDNEPIITKNTGTSLLETFTAEEIRAHGQAIHAAQGEHRSKQAPPLNASDACKVCECTRLLYEPPVLYCTSCAQKIKRGQTFYATPASTDKNDVRGCWCHPCFSEAKSERIAIPGLDSPGIRKVDLVKRKNDEEIEEPWVQCDECEGWVHQICGLFNKGRNNNETHYLCPDCLIQGMQRGQRQRIEEGKLPCEVATAENLTIRVVNSVMKKCEVKPKFHEAFGPEGYPSEFPYRQRVVVLFQKIEG
;
A
#
# COMPACT_ATOMS: atom_id res chain seq x y z
N MET A 1 16.35 62.58 -47.63
CA MET A 1 15.47 63.77 -47.75
C MET A 1 14.54 63.73 -46.55
N GLY A 2 14.92 64.29 -45.40
CA GLY A 2 14.50 65.60 -44.88
C GLY A 2 13.67 65.35 -43.61
N MET A 3 14.22 65.42 -42.39
CA MET A 3 14.44 66.58 -41.50
C MET A 3 13.20 67.43 -41.13
N ASN A 4 12.88 67.37 -39.83
CA ASN A 4 12.62 68.47 -38.87
C ASN A 4 11.21 69.04 -38.58
N GLY A 5 11.01 69.26 -37.26
CA GLY A 5 10.09 70.21 -36.60
C GLY A 5 9.69 69.72 -35.19
N MET A 6 10.47 69.94 -34.11
CA MET A 6 10.47 71.10 -33.18
C MET A 6 9.05 71.46 -32.65
N GLY A 7 8.73 71.69 -31.36
CA GLY A 7 9.48 71.85 -30.11
C GLY A 7 8.67 72.74 -29.13
N GLN A 8 9.10 72.77 -27.85
CA GLN A 8 8.77 73.69 -26.71
C GLN A 8 7.84 73.15 -25.60
N GLN A 9 8.37 72.82 -24.39
CA GLN A 9 8.72 73.63 -23.19
C GLN A 9 7.50 73.85 -22.26
N GLY A 10 7.49 73.75 -20.93
CA GLY A 10 8.47 73.53 -19.85
C GLY A 10 7.85 73.94 -18.48
N MET A 11 8.55 73.66 -17.37
CA MET A 11 8.34 74.06 -15.93
C MET A 11 7.61 73.02 -15.03
N ASP A 12 8.30 72.26 -14.16
CA ASP A 12 8.86 72.58 -12.81
C ASP A 12 7.75 72.77 -11.75
N SER A 13 7.71 72.18 -10.55
CA SER A 13 8.76 71.74 -9.61
C SER A 13 8.13 71.11 -8.34
N SER A 14 8.99 70.52 -7.49
CA SER A 14 8.85 70.35 -6.02
C SER A 14 8.28 69.04 -5.47
N GLY A 15 9.18 68.26 -4.85
CA GLY A 15 8.85 67.09 -4.03
C GLY A 15 8.65 67.42 -2.55
N MET A 16 8.09 66.46 -1.81
CA MET A 16 8.35 66.22 -0.38
C MET A 16 7.96 64.78 -0.04
N LEU A 17 8.90 64.03 0.55
CA LEU A 17 8.63 62.95 1.51
C LEU A 17 8.51 63.59 2.91
N PRO A 18 7.84 62.94 3.87
CA PRO A 18 8.66 62.34 4.93
C PRO A 18 8.17 61.01 5.53
N HIS A 19 9.09 60.46 6.30
CA HIS A 19 9.23 59.20 7.03
C HIS A 19 8.19 58.81 8.10
N GLY A 20 8.24 57.51 8.47
CA GLY A 20 7.96 56.99 9.82
C GLY A 20 7.74 55.47 9.83
N MET A 21 8.78 54.63 9.70
CA MET A 21 9.42 53.84 10.78
C MET A 21 8.50 53.14 11.79
N GLY A 22 8.61 51.80 11.85
CA GLY A 22 8.02 50.93 12.86
C GLY A 22 8.43 49.47 12.67
N SER A 23 9.69 49.16 12.95
CA SER A 23 10.21 47.81 13.11
C SER A 23 9.71 47.18 14.41
N ASN A 24 9.18 45.95 14.37
CA ASN A 24 9.29 45.02 15.51
C ASN A 24 9.23 43.56 15.06
N SER A 25 10.26 42.86 15.53
CA SER A 25 10.55 41.43 15.39
C SER A 25 9.48 40.54 16.04
N LEU A 26 9.18 39.40 15.42
CA LEU A 26 8.55 38.26 16.08
C LEU A 26 9.48 37.04 15.95
N GLN A 27 9.80 36.47 17.11
CA GLN A 27 10.65 35.30 17.34
C GLN A 27 10.04 34.00 16.79
N PRO A 28 10.86 32.95 16.61
CA PRO A 28 10.40 31.61 16.26
C PRO A 28 10.00 30.82 17.52
N GLY A 29 8.84 30.14 17.50
CA GLY A 29 8.45 29.29 18.62
C GLY A 29 7.21 28.45 18.36
N MET A 30 7.31 27.19 18.80
CA MET A 30 6.26 26.18 19.01
C MET A 30 5.95 25.22 17.83
N VAL A 31 6.76 24.16 17.82
CA VAL A 31 6.46 22.84 17.25
C VAL A 31 5.41 22.16 18.14
N PRO A 32 4.28 21.66 17.63
CA PRO A 32 3.41 20.80 18.41
C PRO A 32 3.94 19.35 18.40
N SER A 33 4.25 18.89 19.60
CA SER A 33 4.61 17.53 19.97
C SER A 33 3.46 16.54 19.75
N ASN A 34 3.83 15.29 19.42
CA ASN A 34 3.12 14.03 19.65
C ASN A 34 1.68 14.10 20.20
N MET A 35 0.71 13.65 19.39
CA MET A 35 -0.51 13.05 19.91
C MET A 35 -0.55 11.57 19.55
N SER A 36 -0.27 10.77 20.56
CA SER A 36 -0.51 9.34 20.65
C SER A 36 -1.98 9.04 20.35
N ASN A 37 -2.25 8.21 19.35
CA ASN A 37 -3.61 7.75 19.07
C ASN A 37 -3.96 6.60 20.02
N THR A 38 -4.37 6.94 21.23
CA THR A 38 -5.02 6.04 22.18
C THR A 38 -6.39 5.65 21.65
N GLY A 39 -6.67 4.35 21.67
CA GLY A 39 -7.96 3.79 21.24
C GLY A 39 -9.14 4.39 22.00
N LEU A 40 -10.22 4.60 21.26
CA LEU A 40 -11.55 4.80 21.82
C LEU A 40 -12.53 3.88 21.09
N SER A 41 -12.81 2.77 21.75
CA SER A 41 -13.98 1.93 21.58
C SER A 41 -15.25 2.74 21.83
N ASN A 42 -16.01 3.03 20.78
CA ASN A 42 -17.38 3.54 20.92
C ASN A 42 -18.37 2.39 21.14
N SER A 43 -18.62 2.10 22.41
CA SER A 43 -19.82 1.41 22.87
C SER A 43 -21.00 2.39 22.85
N ALA A 44 -21.86 2.29 21.84
CA ALA A 44 -23.15 2.97 21.86
C ALA A 44 -24.19 2.07 22.54
N MET A 45 -24.68 2.56 23.68
CA MET A 45 -25.74 1.96 24.46
C MET A 45 -27.06 1.95 23.68
N TYR A 46 -27.69 0.79 23.57
CA TYR A 46 -29.10 0.67 23.21
C TYR A 46 -29.89 0.17 24.42
N THR A 47 -30.79 1.02 24.85
CA THR A 47 -31.81 0.80 25.86
C THR A 47 -32.81 -0.27 25.43
N HIS A 48 -32.97 -1.31 26.24
CA HIS A 48 -34.11 -2.22 26.19
C HIS A 48 -35.33 -1.60 26.88
N PRO A 49 -36.55 -1.88 26.39
CA PRO A 49 -37.70 -2.09 27.26
C PRO A 49 -38.01 -3.59 27.35
N GLY A 50 -38.20 -4.06 28.58
CA GLY A 50 -38.54 -5.44 28.91
C GLY A 50 -39.99 -5.81 28.61
N GLY A 51 -40.28 -7.12 28.60
CA GLY A 51 -41.64 -7.63 28.55
C GLY A 51 -41.76 -9.14 28.36
N ASN A 52 -41.86 -9.84 29.49
CA ASN A 52 -42.57 -11.11 29.75
C ASN A 52 -42.17 -12.46 29.11
N GLN A 53 -41.79 -13.35 30.02
CA GLN A 53 -41.91 -14.81 29.93
C GLN A 53 -43.37 -15.25 29.79
N LYS A 54 -43.62 -16.25 28.93
CA LYS A 54 -44.57 -17.34 29.22
C LYS A 54 -44.05 -18.66 28.63
N ARG A 55 -43.97 -19.68 29.51
CA ARG A 55 -43.88 -21.10 29.17
C ARG A 55 -45.27 -21.62 28.78
N SER A 56 -45.32 -22.57 27.84
CA SER A 56 -46.19 -23.76 27.94
C SER A 56 -45.94 -24.75 26.79
N HIS A 57 -45.63 -25.99 27.20
CA HIS A 57 -46.03 -27.32 26.67
C HIS A 57 -46.30 -27.57 25.17
N GLY A 58 -45.82 -28.73 24.71
CA GLY A 58 -45.88 -29.19 23.32
C GLY A 58 -46.79 -30.39 23.06
N MET A 59 -46.75 -30.90 21.83
CA MET A 59 -46.81 -32.34 21.47
C MET A 59 -46.74 -32.55 19.94
N LEU A 60 -45.98 -33.59 19.57
CA LEU A 60 -46.12 -34.57 18.47
C LEU A 60 -46.15 -34.12 16.99
N GLY A 61 -45.10 -34.58 16.27
CA GLY A 61 -45.24 -35.76 15.39
C GLY A 61 -45.26 -35.52 13.88
N SER A 62 -44.14 -35.81 13.21
CA SER A 62 -44.03 -36.78 12.09
C SER A 62 -42.71 -36.57 11.34
N GLY A 63 -41.91 -37.63 11.25
CA GLY A 63 -40.65 -37.65 10.52
C GLY A 63 -40.77 -38.29 9.15
N TYR A 64 -39.82 -37.98 8.27
CA TYR A 64 -39.21 -38.79 7.20
C TYR A 64 -37.96 -37.98 6.82
N GLY A 65 -36.72 -38.42 7.05
CA GLY A 65 -36.03 -39.46 6.29
C GLY A 65 -34.90 -38.80 5.48
N SER A 66 -33.67 -38.80 6.01
CA SER A 66 -32.45 -38.41 5.29
C SER A 66 -32.14 -39.39 4.15
N PRO A 67 -31.38 -38.96 3.13
CA PRO A 67 -30.12 -39.66 2.90
C PRO A 67 -28.93 -38.76 2.48
N GLY A 68 -27.75 -39.14 2.97
CA GLY A 68 -26.52 -39.21 2.17
C GLY A 68 -25.72 -37.93 1.95
N MET A 69 -24.88 -37.56 2.92
CA MET A 69 -23.73 -36.67 2.70
C MET A 69 -22.54 -37.50 2.22
N THR A 70 -22.22 -37.47 0.93
CA THR A 70 -20.91 -37.91 0.42
C THR A 70 -19.98 -36.70 0.37
N GLY A 71 -18.77 -36.90 0.91
CA GLY A 71 -17.80 -35.84 1.17
C GLY A 71 -17.34 -35.11 -0.09
N MET A 72 -17.41 -33.78 -0.05
CA MET A 72 -16.68 -32.91 -0.96
C MET A 72 -15.31 -32.62 -0.35
N VAL A 73 -14.28 -33.21 -0.95
CA VAL A 73 -12.88 -32.79 -0.81
C VAL A 73 -12.74 -31.34 -1.29
N PRO A 74 -12.09 -30.43 -0.53
CA PRO A 74 -11.83 -29.09 -1.03
C PRO A 74 -10.77 -29.14 -2.15
N SER A 75 -11.12 -28.60 -3.31
CA SER A 75 -10.18 -28.36 -4.41
C SER A 75 -9.11 -27.33 -4.00
N PRO A 76 -7.85 -27.51 -4.42
CA PRO A 76 -6.79 -26.56 -4.08
C PRO A 76 -6.98 -25.24 -4.84
N THR A 77 -7.10 -24.16 -4.09
CA THR A 77 -7.06 -22.79 -4.60
C THR A 77 -5.67 -22.52 -5.17
N LEU A 78 -5.54 -22.47 -6.51
CA LEU A 78 -4.33 -22.01 -7.16
C LEU A 78 -4.17 -20.50 -6.91
N GLY A 79 -3.35 -20.15 -5.93
CA GLY A 79 -2.89 -18.78 -5.72
C GLY A 79 -1.99 -18.30 -6.87
N PRO A 80 -1.82 -16.98 -7.04
CA PRO A 80 -0.94 -16.43 -8.07
C PRO A 80 0.52 -16.87 -7.84
N PRO A 81 1.32 -17.05 -8.92
CA PRO A 81 2.69 -17.55 -8.80
C PRO A 81 3.58 -16.51 -8.12
N GLY A 82 4.11 -16.84 -6.94
CA GLY A 82 5.27 -16.12 -6.39
C GLY A 82 5.26 -15.75 -4.92
N PHE A 83 4.25 -16.14 -4.14
CA PHE A 83 4.23 -15.95 -2.69
C PHE A 83 4.51 -17.29 -2.01
N ALA A 84 5.78 -17.52 -1.65
CA ALA A 84 6.16 -18.72 -0.92
C ALA A 84 5.78 -18.55 0.56
N ALA A 85 4.76 -19.29 0.99
CA ALA A 85 4.62 -19.67 2.40
C ALA A 85 5.83 -20.50 2.82
N GLN A 86 6.09 -20.64 4.12
CA GLN A 86 7.12 -21.56 4.59
C GLN A 86 6.84 -22.97 4.04
N PRO A 87 7.76 -23.59 3.27
CA PRO A 87 7.60 -24.95 2.81
C PRO A 87 7.57 -25.92 4.00
N SER A 88 6.65 -26.89 3.98
CA SER A 88 6.56 -27.95 5.00
C SER A 88 7.74 -28.93 4.97
N GLU A 89 8.53 -28.91 3.90
CA GLU A 89 9.70 -29.76 3.70
C GLU A 89 11.00 -28.93 3.60
N PRO A 90 12.11 -29.39 4.20
CA PRO A 90 13.42 -28.73 4.07
C PRO A 90 13.79 -28.57 2.59
N GLN A 91 13.99 -27.33 2.16
CA GLN A 91 14.41 -27.08 0.78
C GLN A 91 15.83 -27.60 0.59
N PRO A 92 16.12 -28.31 -0.54
CA PRO A 92 17.48 -28.74 -0.83
C PRO A 92 18.41 -27.51 -0.88
N LYS A 93 19.52 -27.57 -0.15
CA LYS A 93 20.48 -26.47 -0.09
C LYS A 93 20.92 -26.11 -1.50
N ARG A 94 20.99 -24.81 -1.80
CA ARG A 94 21.50 -24.34 -3.08
C ARG A 94 22.92 -24.89 -3.30
N PRO A 95 23.24 -25.43 -4.49
CA PRO A 95 24.56 -25.96 -4.78
C PRO A 95 25.61 -24.87 -4.59
N ARG A 96 26.64 -25.15 -3.78
CA ARG A 96 27.81 -24.26 -3.66
C ARG A 96 28.68 -24.44 -4.89
N THR A 97 28.83 -23.38 -5.69
CA THR A 97 29.69 -23.38 -6.88
C THR A 97 31.13 -23.00 -6.55
N ASP A 98 31.37 -22.38 -5.38
CA ASP A 98 32.63 -21.83 -4.92
C ASP A 98 33.00 -22.34 -3.51
N ASN A 99 34.31 -22.50 -3.26
CA ASN A 99 34.86 -22.87 -1.94
C ASN A 99 34.92 -21.70 -0.95
N GLU A 100 34.51 -20.50 -1.36
CA GLU A 100 34.54 -19.31 -0.51
C GLU A 100 33.36 -19.31 0.49
N PRO A 101 33.57 -18.93 1.77
CA PRO A 101 32.48 -18.89 2.74
C PRO A 101 31.39 -17.87 2.34
N ILE A 102 30.13 -18.28 2.32
CA ILE A 102 28.98 -17.41 1.97
C ILE A 102 28.98 -16.11 2.79
N ILE A 103 29.40 -16.21 4.05
CA ILE A 103 29.44 -15.09 4.99
C ILE A 103 30.34 -13.93 4.53
N THR A 104 31.34 -14.14 3.67
CA THR A 104 32.29 -13.10 3.24
C THR A 104 31.78 -12.23 2.09
N LYS A 105 30.81 -12.71 1.31
CA LYS A 105 30.43 -12.09 0.03
C LYS A 105 29.18 -11.21 0.14
N ASN A 106 29.31 -9.94 -0.25
CA ASN A 106 28.15 -9.07 -0.45
C ASN A 106 27.41 -9.46 -1.74
N THR A 107 26.11 -9.68 -1.64
CA THR A 107 25.25 -10.16 -2.73
C THR A 107 24.15 -9.16 -3.09
N GLY A 108 23.91 -8.16 -2.25
CA GLY A 108 22.86 -7.16 -2.45
C GLY A 108 21.44 -7.73 -2.41
N THR A 109 21.27 -8.91 -1.80
CA THR A 109 19.97 -9.57 -1.62
C THR A 109 19.26 -9.06 -0.38
N SER A 110 19.93 -8.29 0.48
CA SER A 110 19.32 -7.51 1.55
C SER A 110 19.81 -6.07 1.52
N LEU A 111 18.91 -5.11 1.75
CA LEU A 111 19.32 -3.72 1.96
C LEU A 111 20.19 -3.55 3.22
N LEU A 112 20.05 -4.46 4.19
CA LEU A 112 20.84 -4.47 5.42
C LEU A 112 22.34 -4.68 5.16
N GLU A 113 22.73 -5.16 3.98
CA GLU A 113 24.14 -5.23 3.60
C GLU A 113 24.80 -3.85 3.48
N THR A 114 24.01 -2.77 3.36
CA THR A 114 24.51 -1.37 3.36
C THR A 114 24.64 -0.77 4.76
N PHE A 115 24.16 -1.45 5.80
CA PHE A 115 24.07 -0.94 7.16
C PHE A 115 25.29 -1.38 7.98
N THR A 116 25.59 -0.64 9.04
CA THR A 116 26.53 -1.04 10.09
C THR A 116 25.92 -2.13 10.99
N ALA A 117 26.75 -2.87 11.72
CA ALA A 117 26.26 -3.89 12.66
C ALA A 117 25.36 -3.30 13.75
N GLU A 118 25.60 -2.05 14.15
CA GLU A 118 24.77 -1.29 15.10
C GLU A 118 23.41 -0.95 14.51
N GLU A 119 23.37 -0.47 13.26
CA GLU A 119 22.12 -0.16 12.55
C GLU A 119 21.27 -1.41 12.30
N ILE A 120 21.88 -2.53 11.93
CA ILE A 120 21.17 -3.82 11.77
C ILE A 120 20.57 -4.27 13.10
N ARG A 121 21.30 -4.14 14.21
CA ARG A 121 20.78 -4.46 15.55
C ARG A 121 19.61 -3.56 15.95
N ALA A 122 19.74 -2.25 15.72
CA ALA A 122 18.68 -1.30 15.99
C ALA A 122 17.41 -1.60 15.17
N HIS A 123 17.58 -1.94 13.88
CA HIS A 123 16.49 -2.40 13.00
C HIS A 123 15.77 -3.63 13.57
N GLY A 124 16.52 -4.67 13.95
CA GLY A 124 15.94 -5.89 14.52
C GLY A 124 15.18 -5.62 15.82
N GLN A 125 15.74 -4.81 16.72
CA GLN A 125 15.09 -4.41 17.98
C GLN A 125 13.81 -3.61 17.74
N ALA A 126 13.84 -2.65 16.81
CA ALA A 126 12.67 -1.85 16.46
C ALA A 126 11.53 -2.71 15.91
N ILE A 127 11.84 -3.65 15.02
CA ILE A 127 10.86 -4.61 14.49
C ILE A 127 10.30 -5.50 15.61
N HIS A 128 11.17 -6.09 16.43
CA HIS A 128 10.75 -6.96 17.52
C HIS A 128 9.81 -6.23 18.48
N ALA A 129 10.11 -4.98 18.84
CA ALA A 129 9.26 -4.16 19.69
C ALA A 129 7.92 -3.84 19.02
N ALA A 130 7.93 -3.41 17.75
CA ALA A 130 6.71 -3.06 17.01
C ALA A 130 5.76 -4.25 16.83
N GLN A 131 6.29 -5.47 16.74
CA GLN A 131 5.50 -6.68 16.54
C GLN A 131 5.04 -7.37 17.84
N GLY A 132 5.32 -6.78 19.01
CA GLY A 132 4.98 -7.38 20.30
C GLY A 132 3.49 -7.72 20.47
N GLU A 133 2.60 -6.82 20.05
CA GLU A 133 1.15 -7.06 20.12
C GLU A 133 0.72 -8.18 19.16
N HIS A 134 1.23 -8.17 17.92
CA HIS A 134 0.93 -9.21 16.93
C HIS A 134 1.40 -10.59 17.40
N ARG A 135 2.61 -10.67 17.96
CA ARG A 135 3.15 -11.89 18.53
C ARG A 135 2.31 -12.42 19.69
N SER A 136 1.85 -11.54 20.59
CA SER A 136 1.02 -11.94 21.75
C SER A 136 -0.34 -12.54 21.37
N LYS A 137 -0.85 -12.21 20.17
CA LYS A 137 -2.14 -12.72 19.64
C LYS A 137 -1.99 -14.06 18.92
N GLN A 138 -0.76 -14.50 18.66
CA GLN A 138 -0.48 -15.75 17.95
C GLN A 138 -0.30 -16.89 18.95
N ALA A 139 -0.63 -18.11 18.53
CA ALA A 139 -0.25 -19.29 19.27
C ALA A 139 1.29 -19.37 19.34
N PRO A 140 1.86 -19.83 20.47
CA PRO A 140 3.29 -20.09 20.55
C PRO A 140 3.74 -21.01 19.41
N PRO A 141 4.91 -20.76 18.80
CA PRO A 141 5.47 -21.65 17.78
C PRO A 141 5.69 -23.04 18.38
N LEU A 142 5.47 -24.09 17.58
CA LEU A 142 5.74 -25.47 17.99
C LEU A 142 7.25 -25.70 18.13
N ASN A 143 8.03 -25.18 17.19
CA ASN A 143 9.49 -25.18 17.22
C ASN A 143 10.05 -23.77 17.05
N ALA A 144 11.24 -23.50 17.58
CA ALA A 144 11.90 -22.21 17.42
C ALA A 144 12.19 -21.84 15.94
N SER A 145 12.23 -22.84 15.04
CA SER A 145 12.37 -22.65 13.58
C SER A 145 11.13 -22.13 12.89
N ASP A 146 9.96 -22.24 13.54
CA ASP A 146 8.65 -21.91 12.96
C ASP A 146 8.31 -20.42 13.16
N ALA A 147 9.20 -19.67 13.80
CA ALA A 147 9.08 -18.24 14.02
C ALA A 147 10.16 -17.48 13.26
N CYS A 148 9.82 -16.27 12.82
CA CYS A 148 10.79 -15.38 12.20
C CYS A 148 11.92 -15.03 13.16
N LYS A 149 13.17 -15.15 12.70
CA LYS A 149 14.37 -14.84 13.49
C LYS A 149 14.47 -13.38 13.97
N VAL A 150 13.67 -12.47 13.41
CA VAL A 150 13.71 -11.03 13.71
C VAL A 150 12.52 -10.60 14.56
N CYS A 151 11.28 -10.80 14.08
CA CYS A 151 10.09 -10.37 14.80
C CYS A 151 9.52 -11.43 15.77
N GLU A 152 9.95 -12.69 15.64
CA GLU A 152 9.45 -13.86 16.40
C GLU A 152 7.96 -14.17 16.20
N CYS A 153 7.32 -13.56 15.21
CA CYS A 153 5.98 -13.97 14.78
C CYS A 153 6.05 -15.23 13.92
N THR A 154 5.04 -16.09 14.04
CA THR A 154 4.83 -17.25 13.16
C THR A 154 4.08 -16.86 11.89
N ARG A 155 3.30 -15.79 11.93
CA ARG A 155 2.58 -15.24 10.78
C ARG A 155 2.55 -13.72 10.84
N LEU A 156 2.78 -13.06 9.71
CA LEU A 156 2.53 -11.64 9.55
C LEU A 156 1.57 -11.46 8.38
N LEU A 157 0.50 -10.68 8.57
CA LEU A 157 -0.54 -10.50 7.56
C LEU A 157 -0.47 -9.09 6.98
N TYR A 158 -0.64 -8.98 5.67
CA TYR A 158 -0.91 -7.68 5.06
C TYR A 158 -2.24 -7.13 5.55
N GLU A 159 -2.35 -5.81 5.53
CA GLU A 159 -3.63 -5.15 5.72
C GLU A 159 -4.58 -5.55 4.57
N PRO A 160 -5.78 -6.11 4.86
CA PRO A 160 -6.70 -6.55 3.82
C PRO A 160 -7.17 -5.38 2.93
N PRO A 161 -7.25 -5.57 1.59
CA PRO A 161 -7.74 -4.53 0.69
C PRO A 161 -9.15 -4.05 1.05
N VAL A 162 -9.35 -2.73 1.05
CA VAL A 162 -10.69 -2.16 1.21
C VAL A 162 -11.41 -2.19 -0.13
N LEU A 163 -12.38 -3.11 -0.26
CA LEU A 163 -13.16 -3.28 -1.48
C LEU A 163 -14.41 -2.40 -1.47
N TYR A 164 -14.69 -1.76 -2.60
CA TYR A 164 -15.90 -0.98 -2.84
C TYR A 164 -16.68 -1.53 -4.04
N CYS A 165 -18.00 -1.52 -3.95
CA CYS A 165 -18.83 -1.92 -5.07
C CYS A 165 -18.82 -0.84 -6.16
N THR A 166 -18.52 -1.23 -7.41
CA THR A 166 -18.47 -0.35 -8.57
C THR A 166 -19.82 0.30 -8.89
N SER A 167 -20.95 -0.33 -8.56
CA SER A 167 -22.29 0.21 -8.85
C SER A 167 -22.80 1.18 -7.78
N CYS A 168 -22.68 0.84 -6.49
CA CYS A 168 -23.27 1.63 -5.40
C CYS A 168 -22.25 2.38 -4.53
N ALA A 169 -20.96 2.22 -4.82
CA ALA A 169 -19.84 2.80 -4.06
C ALA A 169 -19.79 2.42 -2.57
N GLN A 170 -20.61 1.46 -2.11
CA GLN A 170 -20.59 0.99 -0.74
C GLN A 170 -19.43 0.03 -0.49
N LYS A 171 -18.87 0.08 0.71
CA LYS A 171 -17.81 -0.84 1.16
C LYS A 171 -18.35 -2.28 1.22
N ILE A 172 -17.65 -3.19 0.57
CA ILE A 172 -17.87 -4.63 0.66
C ILE A 172 -17.18 -5.10 1.94
N LYS A 173 -17.95 -5.51 2.95
CA LYS A 173 -17.44 -5.87 4.27
C LYS A 173 -16.69 -7.21 4.23
N ARG A 174 -15.82 -7.43 5.21
CA ARG A 174 -15.11 -8.70 5.40
C ARG A 174 -16.11 -9.86 5.54
N GLY A 175 -15.80 -10.99 4.92
CA GLY A 175 -16.63 -12.19 4.87
C GLY A 175 -17.81 -12.11 3.88
N GLN A 176 -18.09 -10.95 3.28
CA GLN A 176 -19.17 -10.83 2.31
C GLN A 176 -18.81 -11.48 0.98
N THR A 177 -19.79 -12.13 0.37
CA THR A 177 -19.72 -12.53 -1.03
C THR A 177 -19.79 -11.32 -1.95
N PHE A 178 -18.93 -11.32 -2.96
CA PHE A 178 -18.91 -10.32 -4.02
C PHE A 178 -18.55 -10.97 -5.36
N TYR A 179 -18.64 -10.20 -6.43
CA TYR A 179 -18.35 -10.63 -7.79
C TYR A 179 -17.29 -9.73 -8.37
N ALA A 180 -16.23 -10.29 -8.94
CA ALA A 180 -15.12 -9.50 -9.48
C ALA A 180 -14.81 -9.90 -10.91
N THR A 181 -14.32 -8.95 -11.69
CA THR A 181 -13.69 -9.25 -12.98
C THR A 181 -12.50 -10.18 -12.77
N PRO A 182 -12.26 -11.18 -13.65
CA PRO A 182 -11.07 -12.00 -13.61
C PRO A 182 -9.79 -11.16 -13.62
N ALA A 183 -8.71 -11.70 -13.06
CA ALA A 183 -7.40 -11.08 -13.22
C ALA A 183 -6.91 -11.38 -14.65
N SER A 184 -7.09 -10.42 -15.57
CA SER A 184 -6.49 -10.50 -16.90
C SER A 184 -5.17 -9.74 -16.95
N THR A 185 -4.29 -10.18 -17.84
CA THR A 185 -3.02 -9.52 -18.17
C THR A 185 -3.21 -8.34 -19.13
N ASP A 186 -4.42 -8.18 -19.67
CA ASP A 186 -4.74 -7.17 -20.66
C ASP A 186 -5.03 -5.84 -19.96
N LYS A 187 -4.17 -4.86 -20.20
CA LYS A 187 -4.26 -3.51 -19.59
C LYS A 187 -5.56 -2.76 -19.93
N ASN A 188 -6.34 -3.26 -20.89
CA ASN A 188 -7.60 -2.67 -21.33
C ASN A 188 -8.83 -3.24 -20.63
N ASP A 189 -8.71 -4.28 -19.79
CA ASP A 189 -9.85 -4.83 -19.09
C ASP A 189 -10.23 -4.00 -17.87
N VAL A 190 -11.52 -3.68 -17.78
CA VAL A 190 -12.06 -2.92 -16.67
C VAL A 190 -12.07 -3.79 -15.42
N ARG A 191 -11.22 -3.46 -14.45
CA ARG A 191 -11.24 -4.12 -13.14
C ARG A 191 -12.35 -3.56 -12.25
N GLY A 192 -13.22 -4.44 -11.75
CA GLY A 192 -14.36 -4.03 -10.93
C GLY A 192 -14.80 -5.09 -9.92
N CYS A 193 -15.54 -4.65 -8.92
CA CYS A 193 -16.09 -5.47 -7.84
C CYS A 193 -17.56 -5.11 -7.59
N TRP A 194 -18.45 -6.08 -7.48
CA TRP A 194 -19.88 -5.88 -7.24
C TRP A 194 -20.30 -6.62 -5.97
N CYS A 195 -20.95 -5.91 -5.04
CA CYS A 195 -21.56 -6.56 -3.89
C CYS A 195 -22.70 -7.48 -4.34
N HIS A 196 -23.02 -8.48 -3.52
CA HIS A 196 -24.09 -9.41 -3.85
C HIS A 196 -25.44 -8.73 -4.15
N PRO A 197 -25.92 -7.73 -3.38
CA PRO A 197 -27.15 -7.01 -3.71
C PRO A 197 -27.15 -6.41 -5.12
N CYS A 198 -26.14 -5.61 -5.49
CA CYS A 198 -26.09 -4.98 -6.81
C CYS A 198 -25.94 -5.99 -7.95
N PHE A 199 -25.21 -7.09 -7.74
CA PHE A 199 -25.14 -8.17 -8.73
C PHE A 199 -26.49 -8.86 -8.92
N SER A 200 -27.21 -9.14 -7.84
CA SER A 200 -28.50 -9.83 -7.87
C SER A 200 -29.62 -8.95 -8.43
N GLU A 201 -29.63 -7.65 -8.10
CA GLU A 201 -30.63 -6.68 -8.57
C GLU A 201 -30.47 -6.30 -10.05
N ALA A 202 -29.28 -6.49 -10.64
CA ALA A 202 -29.06 -6.26 -12.05
C ALA A 202 -29.92 -7.21 -12.91
N LYS A 203 -31.02 -6.68 -13.45
CA LYS A 203 -31.98 -7.39 -14.32
C LYS A 203 -31.42 -7.74 -15.70
N SER A 204 -30.42 -6.99 -16.16
CA SER A 204 -29.72 -7.23 -17.42
C SER A 204 -28.64 -8.31 -17.27
N GLU A 205 -28.33 -9.01 -18.36
CA GLU A 205 -27.16 -9.89 -18.45
C GLU A 205 -25.84 -9.12 -18.32
N ARG A 206 -25.86 -7.80 -18.54
CA ARG A 206 -24.72 -6.91 -18.40
C ARG A 206 -24.92 -5.89 -17.29
N ILE A 207 -23.90 -5.71 -16.45
CA ILE A 207 -23.86 -4.67 -15.42
C ILE A 207 -23.17 -3.45 -16.01
N ALA A 208 -23.87 -2.32 -16.04
CA ALA A 208 -23.32 -1.04 -16.47
C ALA A 208 -22.24 -0.56 -15.50
N ILE A 209 -21.20 0.08 -16.05
CA ILE A 209 -20.11 0.67 -15.28
C ILE A 209 -20.29 2.19 -15.32
N PRO A 210 -20.50 2.85 -14.16
CA PRO A 210 -20.63 4.30 -14.13
C PRO A 210 -19.42 5.00 -14.76
N GLY A 211 -19.66 5.88 -15.73
CA GLY A 211 -18.62 6.71 -16.36
C GLY A 211 -17.86 6.06 -17.53
N LEU A 212 -18.30 4.91 -18.05
CA LEU A 212 -17.72 4.30 -19.25
C LEU A 212 -18.78 4.08 -20.33
N ASP A 213 -18.52 4.60 -21.54
CA ASP A 213 -19.36 4.41 -22.74
C ASP A 213 -19.14 3.00 -23.35
N SER A 214 -19.29 1.98 -22.51
CA SER A 214 -19.13 0.57 -22.84
C SER A 214 -20.44 -0.17 -22.57
N PRO A 215 -20.75 -1.26 -23.30
CA PRO A 215 -21.95 -2.07 -23.05
C PRO A 215 -22.01 -2.71 -21.64
N GLY A 216 -20.98 -2.53 -20.81
CA GLY A 216 -20.89 -3.09 -19.47
C GLY A 216 -20.39 -4.53 -19.47
N ILE A 217 -20.15 -5.07 -18.28
CA ILE A 217 -19.56 -6.40 -18.10
C ILE A 217 -20.67 -7.44 -17.99
N ARG A 218 -20.51 -8.58 -18.68
CA ARG A 218 -21.48 -9.67 -18.57
C ARG A 218 -21.38 -10.31 -17.20
N LYS A 219 -22.52 -10.61 -16.57
CA LYS A 219 -22.58 -11.27 -15.26
C LYS A 219 -21.90 -12.63 -15.26
N VAL A 220 -21.96 -13.35 -16.38
CA VAL A 220 -21.32 -14.67 -16.55
C VAL A 220 -19.80 -14.62 -16.57
N ASP A 221 -19.21 -13.46 -16.89
CA ASP A 221 -17.75 -13.28 -16.90
C ASP A 221 -17.21 -12.93 -15.50
N LEU A 222 -18.09 -12.67 -14.52
CA LEU A 222 -17.70 -12.30 -13.16
C LEU A 222 -17.45 -13.54 -12.31
N VAL A 223 -16.35 -13.50 -11.55
CA VAL A 223 -15.99 -14.55 -10.60
C VAL A 223 -16.59 -14.22 -9.24
N LYS A 224 -17.43 -15.12 -8.72
CA LYS A 224 -17.94 -15.05 -7.34
C LYS A 224 -16.77 -15.30 -6.37
N ARG A 225 -16.54 -14.38 -5.45
CA ARG A 225 -15.50 -14.43 -4.42
C ARG A 225 -16.07 -14.08 -3.05
N LYS A 226 -15.29 -14.33 -2.01
CA LYS A 226 -15.60 -13.92 -0.64
C LYS A 226 -14.49 -13.00 -0.15
N ASN A 227 -14.86 -11.92 0.53
CA ASN A 227 -13.90 -10.93 1.02
C ASN A 227 -13.28 -11.39 2.34
N ASP A 228 -12.58 -12.52 2.32
CA ASP A 228 -11.91 -13.13 3.46
C ASP A 228 -10.48 -13.57 3.16
N GLU A 229 -9.93 -13.11 2.03
CA GLU A 229 -8.55 -13.32 1.66
C GLU A 229 -7.63 -12.63 2.67
N GLU A 230 -6.84 -13.45 3.35
CA GLU A 230 -5.74 -13.02 4.21
C GLU A 230 -4.44 -13.32 3.45
N ILE A 231 -3.68 -12.28 3.13
CA ILE A 231 -2.41 -12.43 2.44
C ILE A 231 -1.32 -12.39 3.50
N GLU A 232 -0.53 -13.45 3.56
CA GLU A 232 0.63 -13.55 4.44
C GLU A 232 1.85 -12.87 3.83
N GLU A 233 2.64 -12.22 4.69
CA GLU A 233 3.97 -11.71 4.37
C GLU A 233 4.86 -12.89 3.96
N PRO A 234 5.50 -12.84 2.79
CA PRO A 234 6.35 -13.92 2.32
C PRO A 234 7.60 -14.11 3.17
N TRP A 235 8.18 -15.30 3.06
CA TRP A 235 9.37 -15.69 3.79
C TRP A 235 10.60 -15.79 2.88
N VAL A 236 11.78 -15.76 3.51
CA VAL A 236 13.07 -16.07 2.91
C VAL A 236 13.92 -16.84 3.92
N GLN A 237 14.63 -17.87 3.45
CA GLN A 237 15.53 -18.68 4.27
C GLN A 237 16.97 -18.17 4.15
N CYS A 238 17.66 -18.04 5.28
CA CYS A 238 19.10 -17.72 5.32
C CYS A 238 19.95 -18.89 4.82
N ASP A 239 20.92 -18.66 3.91
CA ASP A 239 21.81 -19.72 3.42
C ASP A 239 22.93 -20.11 4.39
N GLU A 240 23.14 -19.34 5.46
CA GLU A 240 24.17 -19.63 6.48
C GLU A 240 23.62 -20.41 7.66
N CYS A 241 22.54 -19.92 8.29
CA CYS A 241 21.98 -20.52 9.51
C CYS A 241 20.67 -21.28 9.27
N GLU A 242 20.16 -21.31 8.04
CA GLU A 242 18.90 -21.96 7.65
C GLU A 242 17.64 -21.41 8.34
N GLY A 243 17.79 -20.34 9.11
CA GLY A 243 16.69 -19.65 9.79
C GLY A 243 15.80 -18.90 8.82
N TRP A 244 14.50 -18.91 9.12
CA TRP A 244 13.48 -18.24 8.33
C TRP A 244 13.25 -16.80 8.79
N VAL A 245 13.12 -15.89 7.82
CA VAL A 245 12.86 -14.47 8.05
C VAL A 245 11.73 -14.02 7.13
N HIS A 246 10.80 -13.19 7.63
CA HIS A 246 9.88 -12.48 6.74
C HIS A 246 10.67 -11.56 5.80
N GLN A 247 10.27 -11.46 4.53
CA GLN A 247 11.02 -10.67 3.54
C GLN A 247 11.18 -9.21 3.98
N ILE A 248 10.12 -8.60 4.50
CA ILE A 248 10.18 -7.24 5.05
C ILE A 248 11.11 -7.14 6.28
N CYS A 249 11.16 -8.15 7.15
CA CYS A 249 12.04 -8.13 8.33
C CYS A 249 13.52 -8.21 7.96
N GLY A 250 13.85 -8.93 6.88
CA GLY A 250 15.20 -9.04 6.34
C GLY A 250 15.58 -7.96 5.33
N LEU A 251 14.69 -6.99 5.05
CA LEU A 251 14.79 -6.05 3.92
C LEU A 251 15.23 -6.74 2.62
N PHE A 252 14.60 -7.88 2.35
CA PHE A 252 14.99 -8.81 1.30
C PHE A 252 14.65 -8.25 -0.09
N ASN A 253 15.61 -8.36 -1.00
CA ASN A 253 15.51 -7.94 -2.39
C ASN A 253 15.35 -9.14 -3.33
N LYS A 254 14.10 -9.50 -3.59
CA LYS A 254 13.74 -10.60 -4.51
C LYS A 254 14.31 -10.40 -5.92
N GLY A 255 14.46 -9.15 -6.38
CA GLY A 255 14.98 -8.85 -7.72
C GLY A 255 16.45 -9.20 -7.93
N ARG A 256 17.21 -9.34 -6.84
CA ARG A 256 18.63 -9.72 -6.87
C ARG A 256 18.89 -11.16 -6.41
N ASN A 257 17.93 -11.81 -5.76
CA ASN A 257 18.08 -13.19 -5.29
C ASN A 257 17.68 -14.19 -6.40
N ASN A 258 18.68 -14.71 -7.10
CA ASN A 258 18.55 -15.80 -8.07
C ASN A 258 19.18 -17.10 -7.52
N ASN A 259 19.24 -18.16 -8.33
CA ASN A 259 19.76 -19.47 -7.91
C ASN A 259 21.25 -19.45 -7.50
N GLU A 260 22.00 -18.43 -7.90
CA GLU A 260 23.45 -18.30 -7.67
C GLU A 260 23.77 -17.25 -6.59
N THR A 261 22.73 -16.55 -6.08
CA THR A 261 22.91 -15.41 -5.18
C THR A 261 22.35 -15.73 -3.80
N HIS A 262 23.23 -15.82 -2.80
CA HIS A 262 22.86 -16.15 -1.44
C HIS A 262 22.24 -14.96 -0.70
N TYR A 263 21.32 -15.26 0.22
CA TYR A 263 20.76 -14.34 1.20
C TYR A 263 21.22 -14.70 2.60
N LEU A 264 21.61 -13.68 3.36
CA LEU A 264 21.96 -13.81 4.77
C LEU A 264 20.96 -13.04 5.64
N CYS A 265 20.55 -13.64 6.75
CA CYS A 265 19.70 -12.99 7.74
C CYS A 265 20.47 -11.90 8.51
N PRO A 266 19.77 -11.00 9.22
CA PRO A 266 20.39 -9.92 9.98
C PRO A 266 21.47 -10.40 10.97
N ASP A 267 21.21 -11.50 11.69
CA ASP A 267 22.17 -12.05 12.66
C ASP A 267 23.47 -12.54 12.00
N CYS A 268 23.36 -13.22 10.85
CA CYS A 268 24.52 -13.71 10.11
C CYS A 268 25.33 -12.55 9.50
N LEU A 269 24.66 -11.48 9.04
CA LEU A 269 25.32 -10.26 8.59
C LEU A 269 26.13 -9.61 9.73
N ILE A 270 25.52 -9.45 10.91
CA ILE A 270 26.19 -8.90 12.10
C ILE A 270 27.40 -9.76 12.49
N GLN A 271 27.25 -11.08 12.52
CA GLN A 271 28.34 -11.99 12.86
C GLN A 271 29.51 -11.90 11.87
N GLY A 272 29.22 -11.82 10.57
CA GLY A 272 30.24 -11.63 9.55
C GLY A 272 31.03 -10.34 9.74
N MET A 273 30.34 -9.24 10.05
CA MET A 273 30.97 -7.94 10.32
C MET A 273 31.83 -7.95 11.58
N GLN A 274 31.31 -8.51 12.69
CA GLN A 274 32.05 -8.60 13.95
C GLN A 274 33.31 -9.46 13.87
N ARG A 275 33.29 -10.49 13.02
CA ARG A 275 34.45 -11.36 12.77
C ARG A 275 35.45 -10.75 11.76
N GLY A 276 35.16 -9.57 11.22
CA GLY A 276 35.95 -8.96 10.14
C GLY A 276 35.92 -9.74 8.82
N GLN A 277 34.97 -10.67 8.67
CA GLN A 277 34.79 -11.50 7.48
C GLN A 277 33.96 -10.79 6.41
N ARG A 278 33.21 -9.76 6.80
CA ARG A 278 32.34 -8.96 5.94
C ARG A 278 32.51 -7.48 6.24
N GLN A 279 32.40 -6.66 5.21
CA GLN A 279 32.24 -5.21 5.34
C GLN A 279 30.88 -4.81 4.77
N ARG A 280 30.30 -3.73 5.30
CA ARG A 280 29.09 -3.16 4.71
C ARG A 280 29.38 -2.75 3.25
N ILE A 281 28.36 -2.80 2.41
CA ILE A 281 28.41 -2.25 1.08
C ILE A 281 28.41 -0.73 1.21
N GLU A 282 29.52 -0.09 0.85
CA GLU A 282 29.60 1.37 0.73
C GLU A 282 29.13 1.87 -0.64
N GLU A 283 28.70 0.95 -1.53
CA GLU A 283 28.18 1.27 -2.85
C GLU A 283 26.79 1.93 -2.75
N GLY A 284 26.83 3.24 -2.58
CA GLY A 284 25.77 4.17 -2.89
C GLY A 284 26.45 5.46 -3.34
N LYS A 285 26.12 5.93 -4.55
CA LYS A 285 26.50 7.29 -4.93
C LYS A 285 25.73 8.24 -4.03
N LEU A 286 26.40 9.24 -3.45
CA LEU A 286 25.66 10.35 -2.83
C LEU A 286 24.65 10.90 -3.85
N PRO A 287 23.50 11.46 -3.44
CA PRO A 287 22.54 12.02 -4.39
C PRO A 287 23.18 13.01 -5.38
N CYS A 288 24.26 13.70 -4.99
CA CYS A 288 25.06 14.58 -5.85
C CYS A 288 26.00 13.86 -6.83
N GLU A 289 26.33 12.59 -6.59
CA GLU A 289 27.22 11.75 -7.41
C GLU A 289 26.45 10.85 -8.38
N VAL A 290 25.14 10.65 -8.14
CA VAL A 290 24.25 9.98 -9.10
C VAL A 290 24.27 10.80 -10.39
N ALA A 291 24.72 10.17 -11.48
CA ALA A 291 24.78 10.83 -12.78
C ALA A 291 23.40 11.38 -13.13
N THR A 292 23.35 12.65 -13.50
CA THR A 292 22.08 13.28 -13.91
C THR A 292 21.53 12.51 -15.10
N ALA A 293 20.25 12.17 -15.06
CA ALA A 293 19.61 11.49 -16.18
C ALA A 293 19.70 12.36 -17.45
N GLU A 294 20.41 11.86 -18.46
CA GLU A 294 20.55 12.51 -19.76
C GLU A 294 19.37 12.15 -20.69
N ASN A 295 19.19 12.93 -21.77
CA ASN A 295 18.18 12.68 -22.80
C ASN A 295 16.73 12.62 -22.29
N LEU A 296 16.42 13.48 -21.32
CA LEU A 296 15.06 13.65 -20.82
C LEU A 296 14.22 14.46 -21.81
N THR A 297 13.03 13.96 -22.14
CA THR A 297 12.03 14.68 -22.94
C THR A 297 10.75 14.85 -22.12
N ILE A 298 10.31 16.09 -21.94
CA ILE A 298 9.02 16.40 -21.29
C ILE A 298 7.98 16.68 -22.38
N ARG A 299 6.83 16.02 -22.32
CA ARG A 299 5.70 16.27 -23.23
C ARG A 299 4.43 16.56 -22.46
N VAL A 300 3.70 17.59 -22.87
CA VAL A 300 2.31 17.80 -22.46
C VAL A 300 1.43 16.96 -23.38
N VAL A 301 0.90 15.85 -22.88
CA VAL A 301 0.07 14.92 -23.68
C VAL A 301 -1.41 15.28 -23.65
N ASN A 302 -1.81 16.11 -22.69
CA ASN A 302 -3.16 16.63 -22.60
C ASN A 302 -3.13 18.03 -21.98
N SER A 303 -3.88 18.98 -22.53
CA SER A 303 -4.17 20.27 -21.90
C SER A 303 -5.61 20.69 -22.17
N VAL A 304 -6.46 20.58 -21.16
CA VAL A 304 -7.88 20.91 -21.26
C VAL A 304 -8.27 21.93 -20.20
N MET A 305 -9.11 22.89 -20.57
CA MET A 305 -9.82 23.71 -19.61
C MET A 305 -10.94 22.88 -18.98
N LYS A 306 -11.01 22.89 -17.65
CA LYS A 306 -12.03 22.25 -16.84
C LYS A 306 -12.59 23.27 -15.87
N LYS A 307 -13.68 22.91 -15.19
CA LYS A 307 -14.26 23.68 -14.11
C LYS A 307 -14.43 22.81 -12.88
N CYS A 308 -14.16 23.39 -11.71
CA CYS A 308 -14.46 22.81 -10.42
C CYS A 308 -15.71 23.50 -9.88
N GLU A 309 -16.84 22.79 -9.86
CA GLU A 309 -18.10 23.34 -9.37
C GLU A 309 -18.12 23.33 -7.84
N VAL A 310 -18.60 24.43 -7.26
CA VAL A 310 -18.74 24.56 -5.81
C VAL A 310 -19.93 23.74 -5.35
N LYS A 311 -19.73 22.94 -4.29
CA LYS A 311 -20.81 22.11 -3.75
C LYS A 311 -21.99 22.99 -3.31
N PRO A 312 -23.25 22.57 -3.56
CA PRO A 312 -24.42 23.42 -3.33
C PRO A 312 -24.50 24.03 -1.93
N LYS A 313 -24.26 23.24 -0.87
CA LYS A 313 -24.29 23.70 0.52
C LYS A 313 -23.26 24.79 0.83
N PHE A 314 -22.12 24.76 0.15
CA PHE A 314 -21.06 25.76 0.34
C PHE A 314 -21.39 27.04 -0.43
N HIS A 315 -21.90 26.90 -1.65
CA HIS A 315 -22.35 28.04 -2.44
C HIS A 315 -23.54 28.75 -1.80
N GLU A 316 -24.45 28.02 -1.15
CA GLU A 316 -25.55 28.62 -0.39
C GLU A 316 -25.05 29.50 0.76
N ALA A 317 -24.01 29.04 1.48
CA ALA A 317 -23.45 29.76 2.61
C ALA A 317 -22.67 31.03 2.20
N PHE A 318 -21.88 30.96 1.12
CA PHE A 318 -20.90 32.00 0.78
C PHE A 318 -21.16 32.72 -0.55
N GLY A 319 -22.08 32.21 -1.37
CA GLY A 319 -22.49 32.84 -2.63
C GLY A 319 -22.99 34.29 -2.47
N PRO A 320 -23.78 34.63 -1.42
CA PRO A 320 -24.20 36.01 -1.17
C PRO A 320 -23.03 36.99 -0.92
N GLU A 321 -21.88 36.49 -0.47
CA GLU A 321 -20.65 37.27 -0.26
C GLU A 321 -19.81 37.40 -1.56
N GLY A 322 -20.36 36.96 -2.69
CA GLY A 322 -19.69 37.00 -4.00
C GLY A 322 -18.79 35.80 -4.28
N TYR A 323 -18.89 34.72 -3.50
CA TYR A 323 -18.10 33.52 -3.75
C TYR A 323 -18.53 32.82 -5.05
N PRO A 324 -17.61 32.53 -6.00
CA PRO A 324 -17.96 31.97 -7.31
C PRO A 324 -18.65 30.61 -7.24
N SER A 325 -19.54 30.32 -8.18
CA SER A 325 -20.20 29.01 -8.33
C SER A 325 -19.30 27.93 -8.95
N GLU A 326 -18.27 28.35 -9.68
CA GLU A 326 -17.29 27.45 -10.29
C GLU A 326 -15.93 28.14 -10.43
N PHE A 327 -14.87 27.33 -10.41
CA PHE A 327 -13.50 27.76 -10.64
C PHE A 327 -12.98 27.12 -11.92
N PRO A 328 -12.77 27.89 -13.01
CA PRO A 328 -12.13 27.36 -14.20
C PRO A 328 -10.65 27.08 -13.92
N TYR A 329 -10.16 25.94 -14.36
CA TYR A 329 -8.76 25.55 -14.25
C TYR A 329 -8.28 24.82 -15.49
N ARG A 330 -6.98 24.85 -15.76
CA ARG A 330 -6.37 24.10 -16.86
C ARG A 330 -5.78 22.80 -16.32
N GLN A 331 -6.36 21.67 -16.66
CA GLN A 331 -5.76 20.37 -16.39
C GLN A 331 -4.69 20.10 -17.45
N ARG A 332 -3.46 19.76 -17.03
CA ARG A 332 -2.39 19.31 -17.90
C ARG A 332 -1.92 17.93 -17.48
N VAL A 333 -1.72 17.04 -18.44
CA VAL A 333 -1.02 15.77 -18.23
C VAL A 333 0.37 15.92 -18.85
N VAL A 334 1.39 15.82 -18.01
CA VAL A 334 2.79 15.96 -18.39
C VAL A 334 3.46 14.61 -18.23
N VAL A 335 4.14 14.15 -19.27
CA VAL A 335 4.87 12.88 -19.28
C VAL A 335 6.36 13.19 -19.48
N LEU A 336 7.19 12.58 -18.65
CA LEU A 336 8.64 12.60 -18.75
C LEU A 336 9.11 11.29 -19.37
N PHE A 337 9.88 11.38 -20.44
CA PHE A 337 10.56 10.25 -21.08
C PHE A 337 12.06 10.38 -20.86
N GLN A 338 12.76 9.27 -20.69
CA GLN A 338 14.21 9.21 -20.74
C GLN A 338 14.60 8.26 -21.87
N LYS A 339 15.50 8.69 -22.75
CA LYS A 339 16.12 7.81 -23.73
C LYS A 339 17.24 7.01 -23.07
N ILE A 340 17.10 5.69 -23.02
CA ILE A 340 18.10 4.77 -22.45
C ILE A 340 18.56 3.87 -23.60
N GLU A 341 19.86 3.85 -23.88
CA GLU A 341 20.49 2.95 -24.86
C GLU A 341 20.03 3.07 -26.33
N GLY A 342 19.45 4.20 -26.74
CA GLY A 342 19.17 4.47 -28.16
C GLY A 342 17.70 4.48 -28.52
#